data_AF-A0A1T5E066-F1
#
_entry.id   AF-A0A1T5E066-F1
#
_cell.length_a   1.000
_cell.length_b   1.000
_cell.length_c   1.000
_cell.angle_alpha   90.00
_cell.angle_beta   90.00
_cell.angle_gamma   90.00
#
_symmetry.space_group_name_H-M   'P 1'
#
loop_
_entity.id
_entity.type
_entity.pdbx_description
1 polymer ?
#
loop_
_entity_poly.entity_id
_entity_poly.type
_entity_poly.pdbx_seq_one_letter_code
_entity_poly.pdbx_strand_id
1 'polypeptide(L)'
;MIVCSCNVLSCRQIKGTVAADGSGPRTAGEAYDCLGCSPDCGRCAREVRAILAEARAACATQCGSCASREIECAVHVTVGRMLEGIELVEDAAAA
;
A
#
# COMPACT_ATOMS: atom_id res chain seq x y z
N MET A 1 0.48 -6.73 -17.60
CA MET A 1 -0.88 -7.12 -18.03
C MET A 1 -1.76 -5.88 -18.12
N ILE A 2 -2.49 -5.71 -19.24
CA ILE A 2 -3.56 -4.70 -19.37
C ILE A 2 -4.79 -5.19 -18.62
N VAL A 3 -5.39 -4.30 -17.85
CA VAL A 3 -6.54 -4.56 -16.97
C VAL A 3 -7.80 -3.87 -17.49
N CYS A 4 -7.66 -2.63 -17.99
CA CYS A 4 -8.76 -1.89 -18.62
C CYS A 4 -8.45 -1.64 -20.09
N SER A 5 -9.24 -2.20 -21.00
CA SER A 5 -9.09 -1.96 -22.44
C SER A 5 -9.59 -0.57 -22.86
N CYS A 6 -10.67 -0.08 -22.26
CA CYS A 6 -11.27 1.23 -22.60
C CYS A 6 -10.28 2.38 -22.38
N ASN A 7 -9.62 2.37 -21.22
CA ASN A 7 -8.67 3.40 -20.81
C ASN A 7 -7.20 2.98 -20.98
N VAL A 8 -6.95 1.81 -21.59
CA VAL A 8 -5.61 1.22 -21.82
C VAL A 8 -4.74 1.22 -20.54
N LEU A 9 -5.33 0.78 -19.42
CA LEU A 9 -4.65 0.79 -18.12
C LEU A 9 -4.03 -0.57 -17.81
N SER A 10 -2.77 -0.54 -17.41
CA SER A 10 -2.03 -1.70 -16.92
C SER A 10 -2.14 -1.89 -15.41
N CYS A 11 -1.89 -3.11 -14.94
CA CYS A 11 -1.79 -3.42 -13.52
C CYS A 11 -0.76 -2.51 -12.81
N ARG A 12 0.39 -2.22 -13.44
CA ARG A 12 1.41 -1.34 -12.86
C ARG A 12 0.89 0.09 -12.65
N GLN A 13 0.17 0.65 -13.62
CA GLN A 13 -0.41 1.99 -13.48
C GLN A 13 -1.42 2.04 -12.34
N ILE A 14 -2.27 1.01 -12.22
CA ILE A 14 -3.25 0.93 -11.12
C ILE A 14 -2.53 0.80 -9.77
N LYS A 15 -1.54 -0.09 -9.64
CA LYS A 15 -0.75 -0.24 -8.40
C LYS A 15 -0.04 1.06 -8.02
N GLY A 16 0.47 1.81 -9.00
CA GLY A 16 1.15 3.08 -8.80
C GLY A 16 0.27 4.21 -8.24
N THR A 17 -1.06 4.03 -8.21
CA THR A 17 -1.96 4.99 -7.55
C THR A 17 -2.00 4.85 -6.02
N VAL A 18 -1.48 3.75 -5.47
CA VAL A 18 -1.37 3.51 -4.03
C VAL A 18 0.01 3.96 -3.57
N ALA A 19 0.06 4.86 -2.59
CA ALA A 19 1.30 5.35 -2.02
C ALA A 19 1.98 4.30 -1.12
N ALA A 20 3.25 4.54 -0.79
CA ALA A 20 4.06 3.63 0.00
C ALA A 20 3.59 3.47 1.47
N ASP A 21 2.75 4.38 1.96
CA ASP A 21 2.08 4.31 3.27
C ASP A 21 0.71 3.60 3.20
N GLY A 22 0.31 3.13 2.01
CA GLY A 22 -0.98 2.49 1.75
C GLY A 22 -2.13 3.45 1.49
N SER A 23 -1.90 4.76 1.52
CA SER A 23 -2.87 5.78 1.12
C SER A 23 -3.12 5.78 -0.39
N GLY A 24 -4.21 6.39 -0.84
CA GLY A 24 -4.65 6.40 -2.24
C GLY A 24 -6.03 5.77 -2.45
N PRO A 25 -6.44 5.50 -3.70
CA PRO A 25 -7.82 5.24 -4.09
C PRO A 25 -8.35 3.89 -3.57
N ARG A 26 -9.45 3.91 -2.83
CA ARG A 26 -10.12 2.74 -2.21
C ARG A 26 -11.10 2.09 -3.16
N THR A 27 -11.58 2.83 -4.14
CA THR A 27 -12.52 2.36 -5.17
C THR A 27 -11.89 2.40 -6.56
N ALA A 28 -12.50 1.68 -7.50
CA ALA A 28 -12.08 1.74 -8.90
C ALA A 28 -12.31 3.14 -9.50
N GLY A 29 -13.40 3.82 -9.11
CA GLY A 29 -13.71 5.19 -9.54
C GLY A 29 -12.59 6.15 -9.17
N GLU A 30 -12.24 6.19 -7.89
CA GLU A 30 -11.12 7.02 -7.40
C GLU A 30 -9.80 6.69 -8.10
N ALA A 31 -9.56 5.43 -8.46
CA ALA A 31 -8.35 5.06 -9.19
C ALA A 31 -8.35 5.60 -10.63
N TYR A 32 -9.51 5.63 -11.30
CA TYR A 32 -9.64 6.28 -12.60
C TYR A 32 -9.46 7.79 -12.47
N ASP A 33 -10.06 8.42 -11.45
CA ASP A 33 -9.91 9.85 -11.17
C ASP A 33 -8.44 10.22 -10.92
N CYS A 34 -7.71 9.42 -10.11
CA CYS A 34 -6.27 9.58 -9.90
C CYS A 34 -5.44 9.46 -11.18
N LEU A 35 -5.91 8.68 -12.16
CA LEU A 35 -5.26 8.48 -13.45
C LEU A 35 -5.75 9.47 -14.52
N GLY A 36 -6.67 10.38 -14.17
CA GLY A 36 -7.21 11.39 -15.07
C GLY A 36 -8.16 10.85 -16.13
N CYS A 37 -8.87 9.76 -15.85
CA CYS A 37 -9.85 9.19 -16.76
C CYS A 37 -11.17 8.81 -16.06
N SER A 38 -12.21 8.58 -16.85
CA SER A 38 -13.51 8.10 -16.37
C SER A 38 -13.75 6.65 -16.79
N PRO A 39 -14.55 5.87 -16.04
CA PRO A 39 -14.93 4.52 -16.45
C PRO A 39 -15.93 4.53 -17.61
N ASP A 40 -15.65 3.79 -18.69
CA ASP A 40 -16.60 3.58 -19.80
C ASP A 40 -17.57 2.42 -19.54
N CYS A 41 -17.07 1.18 -19.61
CA CYS A 41 -17.91 -0.03 -19.53
C CYS A 41 -17.93 -0.68 -18.14
N GLY A 42 -17.07 -0.23 -17.22
CA GLY A 42 -16.99 -0.73 -15.84
C GLY A 42 -16.55 -2.20 -15.64
N ARG A 43 -16.40 -3.00 -16.71
CA ARG A 43 -16.12 -4.45 -16.61
C ARG A 43 -14.85 -4.81 -15.81
N CYS A 44 -13.85 -3.94 -15.86
CA CYS A 44 -12.59 -4.13 -15.14
C CYS A 44 -12.64 -3.67 -13.67
N ALA A 45 -13.73 -3.07 -13.20
CA ALA A 45 -13.79 -2.46 -11.86
C ALA A 45 -13.52 -3.46 -10.71
N ARG A 46 -13.96 -4.73 -10.86
CA ARG A 46 -13.68 -5.77 -9.86
C ARG A 46 -12.19 -6.09 -9.79
N GLU A 47 -11.54 -6.20 -10.94
CA GLU A 47 -10.11 -6.47 -11.05
C GLU A 47 -9.28 -5.29 -10.51
N VAL A 48 -9.67 -4.07 -10.86
CA VAL A 48 -9.04 -2.85 -10.32
C VAL A 48 -9.09 -2.84 -8.79
N ARG A 49 -10.25 -3.14 -8.18
CA ARG A 49 -10.36 -3.25 -6.71
C ARG A 49 -9.47 -4.34 -6.12
N ALA A 50 -9.35 -5.49 -6.78
CA ALA A 50 -8.47 -6.56 -6.33
C ALA A 50 -6.99 -6.12 -6.35
N ILE A 51 -6.56 -5.46 -7.43
CA ILE A 51 -5.20 -4.92 -7.57
C ILE A 51 -4.91 -3.86 -6.50
N LEU A 52 -5.88 -2.98 -6.22
CA LEU A 52 -5.78 -1.96 -5.18
C LEU A 52 -5.68 -2.56 -3.77
N ALA A 53 -6.37 -3.68 -3.51
CA ALA A 53 -6.25 -4.41 -2.26
C ALA A 53 -4.89 -5.12 -2.16
N GLU A 54 -4.43 -5.74 -3.24
CA GLU A 54 -3.13 -6.40 -3.33
C GLU A 54 -1.98 -5.41 -3.10
N ALA A 55 -2.03 -4.22 -3.71
CA ALA A 55 -1.01 -3.18 -3.53
C ALA A 55 -0.89 -2.74 -2.05
N ARG A 56 -2.03 -2.64 -1.34
CA ARG A 56 -2.05 -2.31 0.09
C ARG A 56 -1.58 -3.46 0.96
N ALA A 57 -1.98 -4.70 0.63
CA ALA A 57 -1.49 -5.87 1.34
C ALA A 57 0.03 -6.01 1.18
N ALA A 58 0.57 -5.71 0.00
CA ALA A 58 2.01 -5.66 -0.22
C ALA A 58 2.68 -4.57 0.64
N CYS A 59 2.07 -3.39 0.81
CA CYS A 59 2.56 -2.38 1.76
C CYS A 59 2.58 -2.92 3.21
N ALA A 60 1.52 -3.61 3.64
CA ALA A 60 1.41 -4.17 4.98
C ALA A 60 2.40 -5.34 5.23
N THR A 61 2.68 -6.15 4.20
CA THR A 61 3.54 -7.35 4.30
C THR A 61 5.01 -7.08 3.99
N GLN A 62 5.36 -5.98 3.34
CA GLN A 62 6.75 -5.56 3.12
C GLN A 62 7.49 -5.18 4.42
N CYS A 63 6.81 -5.21 5.58
CA CYS A 63 7.44 -5.10 6.90
C CYS A 63 7.92 -6.45 7.49
N GLY A 64 7.91 -7.56 6.72
CA GLY A 64 8.46 -8.85 7.16
C GLY A 64 9.96 -9.03 6.88
N SER A 65 10.49 -8.40 5.82
CA SER A 65 11.88 -8.58 5.36
C SER A 65 12.83 -7.45 5.80
N CYS A 66 12.32 -6.26 6.11
CA CYS A 66 13.15 -5.11 6.47
C CYS A 66 13.61 -5.17 7.93
N ALA A 67 12.94 -5.93 8.80
CA ALA A 67 13.36 -6.13 10.19
C ALA A 67 14.79 -6.68 10.32
N SER A 68 15.36 -7.28 9.27
CA SER A 68 16.68 -7.94 9.28
C SER A 68 17.75 -7.27 8.41
N ARG A 69 17.43 -6.19 7.70
CA ARG A 69 18.36 -5.48 6.81
C ARG A 69 18.18 -3.99 7.03
N GLU A 70 19.14 -3.35 7.68
CA GLU A 70 19.18 -1.93 8.04
C GLU A 70 18.97 -1.02 6.81
N ILE A 71 17.72 -0.87 6.39
CA ILE A 71 17.30 -0.07 5.23
C ILE A 71 16.30 0.95 5.75
N GLU A 72 16.60 2.23 5.49
CA GLU A 72 15.73 3.37 5.81
C GLU A 72 14.51 3.40 4.88
N CYS A 73 13.55 2.53 5.14
CA CYS A 73 12.22 2.60 4.55
C CYS A 73 11.39 3.66 5.28
N ALA A 74 10.63 4.48 4.55
CA ALA A 74 9.75 5.50 5.11
C ALA A 74 8.78 4.97 6.19
N VAL A 75 8.39 3.69 6.08
CA VAL A 75 7.56 2.97 7.06
C VAL A 75 8.32 2.72 8.37
N HIS A 76 9.61 2.33 8.33
CA HIS A 76 10.44 2.18 9.53
C HIS A 76 10.76 3.52 10.19
N VAL A 77 11.01 4.57 9.41
CA VAL A 77 11.25 5.92 9.97
C VAL A 77 10.01 6.39 10.74
N THR A 78 8.81 6.10 10.25
CA THR A 78 7.57 6.49 10.90
C THR A 78 7.28 5.66 12.16
N VAL A 79 7.45 4.34 12.10
CA VAL A 79 7.25 3.45 13.26
C VAL A 79 8.33 3.64 14.32
N GLY A 80 9.61 3.80 13.93
CA GLY A 80 10.71 4.09 14.83
C GLY A 80 10.48 5.38 15.63
N ARG A 81 10.04 6.45 14.95
CA ARG A 81 9.64 7.71 15.61
C ARG A 81 8.45 7.55 16.55
N MET A 82 7.55 6.61 16.30
CA MET A 82 6.42 6.31 17.21
C MET A 82 6.86 5.49 18.43
N LEU A 83 7.95 4.73 18.33
CA LEU A 83 8.46 3.88 19.41
C LEU A 83 9.60 4.53 20.23
N GLU A 84 10.18 5.65 19.78
CA GLU A 84 11.27 6.41 20.43
C GLU A 84 10.96 6.98 21.84
N GLY A 85 9.84 6.60 22.45
CA GLY A 85 9.46 7.03 23.81
C GLY A 85 8.71 5.98 24.63
N ILE A 86 8.64 4.72 24.18
CA ILE A 86 8.12 3.64 25.01
C ILE A 86 9.29 3.11 25.83
N GLU A 87 9.48 3.64 27.04
CA GLU A 87 10.32 3.00 28.03
C GLU A 87 9.73 1.61 28.30
N LEU A 88 10.42 0.56 27.83
CA LEU A 88 10.16 -0.79 28.28
C LEU A 88 10.42 -0.79 29.79
N VAL A 89 9.34 -0.82 30.58
CA VAL A 89 9.44 -1.14 31.99
C VAL A 89 9.91 -2.59 32.04
N GLU A 90 11.24 -2.76 32.11
CA GLU A 90 11.88 -4.01 32.50
C GLU A 90 11.47 -4.28 33.95
N ASP A 91 10.31 -4.91 34.13
CA ASP A 91 9.91 -5.40 35.43
C ASP A 91 10.76 -6.64 35.75
N ALA A 92 11.74 -6.37 36.60
CA ALA A 92 12.56 -7.33 37.29
C ALA A 92 11.70 -8.41 37.94
N ALA A 93 11.93 -9.67 37.55
CA ALA A 93 11.59 -10.82 38.39
C ALA A 93 12.72 -11.84 38.31
N ALA A 94 13.84 -11.47 38.93
CA ALA A 94 14.70 -12.45 39.55
C ALA A 94 13.99 -12.98 40.81
N ALA A 95 13.64 -14.26 40.79
CA ALA A 95 13.43 -15.10 41.98
C ALA A 95 13.54 -16.57 41.59
#